data_AF-A0A2S5M5F4-F1
#
_entry.id   AF-A0A2S5M5F4-F1
#
_cell.length_a   1.000
_cell.length_b   1.000
_cell.length_c   1.000
_cell.angle_alpha   90.00
_cell.angle_beta   90.00
_cell.angle_gamma   90.00
#
_symmetry.space_group_name_H-M   'P 1'
#
loop_
_entity.id
_entity.type
_entity.pdbx_description
1 polymer ?
#
loop_
_entity_poly.entity_id
_entity_poly.type
_entity_poly.pdbx_seq_one_letter_code
_entity_poly.pdbx_strand_id
1 'polypeptide(L)'
;RKTQFIGFRVDETEAAAFLSFCEAKNLTTTEALRRMVRAASDMGPTFDGEGRVEVVELTRQLRAIGVNLNQAVHHMNAGNAFPGENVRAWLIEAHGIMRALDALYASLTYRARRRAEAAIDQDRVS
;
A
#
# COMPACT_ATOMS: atom_id res chain seq x y z
N ARG A 1 -4.02 -11.78 14.50
CA ARG A 1 -2.94 -12.57 15.15
C ARG A 1 -2.24 -13.39 14.08
N LYS A 2 -0.89 -13.48 14.05
CA LYS A 2 -0.17 -14.36 13.11
C LYS A 2 -0.12 -15.77 13.73
N THR A 3 -0.62 -16.78 13.03
CA THR A 3 -0.88 -18.12 13.61
C THR A 3 -0.18 -19.26 12.88
N GLN A 4 0.44 -19.02 11.73
CA GLN A 4 1.07 -20.03 10.88
C GLN A 4 2.55 -19.73 10.68
N PHE A 5 3.40 -20.77 10.65
CA PHE A 5 4.84 -20.69 10.41
C PHE A 5 5.19 -21.36 9.08
N ILE A 6 5.96 -20.67 8.25
CA ILE A 6 6.52 -21.18 7.00
C ILE A 6 8.03 -21.03 7.09
N GLY A 7 8.78 -22.13 6.96
CA GLY A 7 10.24 -22.13 7.02
C GLY A 7 10.82 -23.15 6.03
N PHE A 8 12.04 -22.88 5.59
CA PHE A 8 12.81 -23.76 4.71
C PHE A 8 14.28 -23.71 5.13
N ARG A 9 15.05 -24.71 4.72
CA ARG A 9 16.50 -24.75 4.97
C ARG A 9 17.22 -24.08 3.80
N VAL A 10 18.28 -23.37 4.12
CA VAL A 10 19.22 -22.74 3.18
C VAL A 10 20.63 -23.19 3.54
N ASP A 11 21.53 -23.16 2.58
CA ASP A 11 22.95 -23.33 2.84
C ASP A 11 23.59 -22.06 3.44
N GLU A 12 24.87 -22.15 3.78
CA GLU A 12 25.62 -21.05 4.41
C GLU A 12 25.77 -19.84 3.48
N THR A 13 25.93 -20.07 2.18
CA THR A 13 26.10 -19.03 1.17
C THR A 13 24.80 -18.27 0.94
N GLU A 14 23.70 -19.00 0.79
CA GLU A 14 22.34 -18.46 0.69
C GLU A 14 21.97 -17.66 1.93
N ALA A 15 22.29 -18.17 3.12
CA ALA A 15 22.05 -17.47 4.38
C ALA A 15 22.82 -16.15 4.45
N ALA A 16 24.12 -16.15 4.12
CA ALA A 16 24.96 -14.96 4.14
C ALA A 16 24.48 -13.90 3.14
N ALA A 17 24.12 -14.32 1.92
CA ALA A 17 23.59 -13.44 0.88
C ALA A 17 22.26 -12.80 1.31
N PHE A 18 21.35 -13.60 1.87
CA PHE A 18 20.04 -13.09 2.30
C PHE A 18 20.14 -12.14 3.51
N LEU A 19 21.02 -12.43 4.47
CA LEU A 19 21.27 -11.53 5.60
C LEU A 19 21.86 -10.19 5.13
N SER A 20 22.82 -10.23 4.22
CA SER A 20 23.41 -9.01 3.62
C SER A 20 22.36 -8.17 2.89
N PHE A 21 21.46 -8.81 2.14
CA PHE A 21 20.32 -8.14 1.51
C PHE A 21 19.40 -7.46 2.55
N CYS A 22 19.08 -8.15 3.65
CA CYS A 22 18.25 -7.60 4.71
C CYS A 22 18.90 -6.37 5.37
N GLU A 23 20.19 -6.44 5.66
CA GLU A 23 20.97 -5.34 6.23
C GLU A 23 20.99 -4.12 5.30
N ALA A 24 21.30 -4.31 4.02
CA ALA A 24 21.32 -3.24 3.02
C ALA A 24 19.96 -2.53 2.85
N LYS A 25 18.86 -3.22 3.18
CA LYS A 25 17.50 -2.67 3.16
C LYS A 25 17.00 -2.20 4.53
N ASN A 26 17.82 -2.33 5.58
CA ASN A 26 17.46 -2.07 6.97
C ASN A 26 16.19 -2.83 7.42
N LEU A 27 16.11 -4.12 7.06
CA LEU A 27 14.99 -5.00 7.37
C LEU A 27 15.43 -6.16 8.25
N THR A 28 14.51 -6.65 9.09
CA THR A 28 14.67 -7.96 9.71
C THR A 28 14.38 -9.06 8.69
N THR A 29 14.98 -10.23 8.86
CA THR A 29 14.77 -11.43 8.03
C THR A 29 13.28 -11.78 7.91
N THR A 30 12.55 -11.71 9.02
CA THR A 30 11.11 -11.97 9.06
C THR A 30 10.30 -10.92 8.29
N GLU A 31 10.72 -9.66 8.30
CA GLU A 31 10.05 -8.61 7.55
C GLU A 31 10.32 -8.73 6.05
N ALA A 32 11.56 -9.01 5.65
CA ALA A 32 11.91 -9.28 4.26
C ALA A 32 11.08 -10.45 3.69
N LEU A 33 11.05 -11.60 4.38
CA LEU A 33 10.24 -12.76 3.97
C LEU A 33 8.75 -12.44 3.90
N ARG A 34 8.22 -11.67 4.86
CA ARG A 34 6.81 -11.27 4.86
C ARG A 34 6.46 -10.44 3.63
N ARG A 35 7.32 -9.50 3.24
CA ARG A 35 7.12 -8.69 2.04
C ARG A 35 7.11 -9.55 0.78
N MET A 36 8.04 -10.51 0.68
CA MET A 36 8.09 -11.46 -0.43
C MET A 36 6.85 -12.34 -0.50
N VAL A 37 6.40 -12.93 0.61
CA VAL A 37 5.18 -13.74 0.68
C VAL A 37 3.95 -12.94 0.24
N ARG A 38 3.81 -11.69 0.70
CA ARG A 38 2.68 -10.84 0.31
C ARG A 38 2.70 -10.48 -1.17
N ALA A 39 3.89 -10.15 -1.70
CA ALA A 39 4.07 -9.86 -3.12
C ALA A 39 3.67 -11.06 -4.01
N ALA A 40 4.04 -12.28 -3.61
CA ALA A 40 3.71 -13.50 -4.33
C ALA A 40 2.24 -13.93 -4.19
N SER A 41 1.53 -13.45 -3.15
CA SER A 41 0.17 -13.93 -2.79
C SER A 41 -0.96 -12.94 -3.12
N ASP A 42 -0.75 -11.98 -4.03
CA ASP A 42 -1.72 -10.93 -4.37
C ASP A 42 -2.17 -10.06 -3.18
N MET A 43 -1.37 -10.03 -2.11
CA MET A 43 -1.66 -9.23 -0.91
C MET A 43 -1.04 -7.83 -0.98
N GLY A 44 -0.36 -7.51 -2.08
CA GLY A 44 0.29 -6.21 -2.32
C GLY A 44 1.57 -5.97 -1.52
N PRO A 45 2.35 -4.93 -1.86
CA PRO A 45 3.53 -4.54 -1.10
C PRO A 45 3.16 -4.08 0.31
N THR A 46 4.12 -4.08 1.21
CA THR A 46 3.96 -3.44 2.52
C THR A 46 3.98 -1.91 2.37
N PHE A 47 3.14 -1.23 3.16
CA PHE A 47 2.94 0.22 3.17
C PHE A 47 4.18 1.05 3.53
N ASP A 48 5.28 0.41 3.89
CA ASP A 48 6.55 1.02 4.28
C ASP A 48 7.54 1.17 3.11
N GLY A 49 7.16 0.76 1.89
CA GLY A 49 7.99 0.86 0.68
C GLY A 49 7.31 1.60 -0.49
N GLU A 50 7.32 0.97 -1.66
CA GLU A 50 6.85 1.51 -2.93
C GLU A 50 5.36 1.94 -2.85
N GLY A 51 5.07 3.19 -3.21
CA GLY A 51 3.71 3.76 -3.15
C GLY A 51 3.34 4.43 -1.82
N ARG A 52 4.17 4.37 -0.78
CA ARG A 52 3.89 5.01 0.52
C ARG A 52 3.62 6.50 0.39
N VAL A 53 4.46 7.22 -0.35
CA VAL A 53 4.33 8.68 -0.53
C VAL A 53 2.99 9.02 -1.18
N GLU A 54 2.63 8.29 -2.23
CA GLU A 54 1.40 8.52 -2.99
C GLU A 54 0.15 8.15 -2.17
N VAL A 55 0.18 7.04 -1.42
CA VAL A 55 -0.90 6.68 -0.48
C VAL A 55 -1.05 7.73 0.62
N VAL A 56 0.05 8.24 1.19
CA VAL A 56 0.04 9.29 2.22
C VAL A 56 -0.58 10.57 1.67
N GLU A 57 -0.20 10.99 0.46
CA GLU A 57 -0.76 12.20 -0.16
C GLU A 57 -2.25 12.06 -0.48
N LEU A 58 -2.68 10.94 -1.07
CA LEU A 58 -4.10 10.69 -1.36
C LEU A 58 -4.92 10.64 -0.05
N THR A 59 -4.38 10.04 1.02
CA THR A 59 -5.02 10.01 2.33
C THR A 59 -5.11 11.42 2.95
N ARG A 60 -4.08 12.25 2.77
CA ARG A 60 -4.07 13.65 3.23
C ARG A 60 -5.14 14.48 2.53
N GLN A 61 -5.29 14.32 1.20
CA GLN A 61 -6.33 15.00 0.42
C GLN A 61 -7.73 14.56 0.87
N LEU A 62 -7.95 13.25 1.04
CA LEU A 62 -9.23 12.73 1.52
C LEU A 62 -9.59 13.27 2.91
N ARG A 63 -8.61 13.40 3.82
CA ARG A 63 -8.81 14.02 5.14
C ARG A 63 -9.25 15.48 5.02
N ALA A 64 -8.62 16.26 4.14
CA ALA A 64 -8.98 17.67 3.93
C ALA A 64 -10.44 17.80 3.46
N ILE A 65 -10.87 16.94 2.54
CA ILE A 65 -12.27 16.88 2.09
C ILE A 65 -13.21 16.52 3.24
N GLY A 66 -12.84 15.54 4.08
CA GLY A 66 -13.62 15.18 5.26
C GLY A 66 -13.80 16.34 6.24
N VAL A 67 -12.76 17.15 6.45
CA VAL A 67 -12.84 18.37 7.28
C VAL A 67 -13.84 19.37 6.67
N ASN A 68 -13.77 19.62 5.37
CA ASN A 68 -14.67 20.53 4.67
C ASN A 68 -16.14 20.07 4.75
N LEU A 69 -16.38 18.77 4.54
CA LEU A 69 -17.72 18.18 4.66
C LEU A 69 -18.25 18.30 6.10
N ASN A 70 -17.41 18.06 7.10
CA ASN A 70 -17.81 18.19 8.49
C ASN A 70 -18.16 19.64 8.85
N GLN A 71 -17.38 20.61 8.36
CA GLN A 71 -17.71 22.04 8.53
C GLN A 71 -19.04 22.41 7.88
N ALA A 72 -19.30 21.93 6.65
CA ALA A 72 -20.58 22.17 5.99
C ALA A 72 -21.76 21.61 6.79
N VAL A 73 -21.62 20.39 7.32
CA VAL A 73 -22.64 19.77 8.17
C VAL A 73 -22.89 20.61 9.43
N HIS A 74 -21.85 21.10 10.09
CA HIS A 74 -22.02 21.98 11.26
C HIS A 74 -22.72 23.30 10.91
N HIS A 75 -22.37 23.93 9.78
CA HIS A 75 -23.04 25.14 9.31
C HIS A 75 -24.52 24.91 9.04
N MET A 76 -24.87 23.82 8.35
CA MET A 76 -26.25 23.44 8.06
C MET A 76 -27.03 23.11 9.34
N ASN A 77 -26.44 22.37 10.28
CA ASN A 77 -27.05 22.03 11.56
C ASN A 77 -27.30 23.27 12.44
N ALA A 78 -26.50 24.33 12.27
CA ALA A 78 -26.72 25.63 12.91
C ALA A 78 -27.81 26.49 12.21
N GLY A 79 -28.51 25.93 11.21
CA GLY A 79 -29.58 26.62 10.47
C GLY A 79 -29.09 27.57 9.38
N ASN A 80 -27.79 27.57 9.07
CA ASN A 80 -27.25 28.43 8.02
C ASN A 80 -27.44 27.80 6.64
N ALA A 81 -27.73 28.64 5.65
CA ALA A 81 -27.66 28.22 4.25
C ALA A 81 -26.19 27.91 3.87
N PHE A 82 -25.98 26.77 3.21
CA PHE A 82 -24.66 26.35 2.74
C PHE A 82 -24.69 26.11 1.21
N PRO A 83 -23.65 26.50 0.45
CA PRO A 83 -23.64 26.28 -1.00
C PRO A 83 -23.55 24.79 -1.35
N GLY A 84 -24.65 24.21 -1.86
CA GLY A 84 -24.71 22.79 -2.23
C GLY A 84 -23.76 22.39 -3.36
N GLU A 85 -23.32 23.34 -4.19
CA GLU A 85 -22.32 23.13 -5.24
C GLU A 85 -20.95 22.72 -4.67
N ASN A 86 -20.54 23.32 -3.55
CA ASN A 86 -19.29 22.98 -2.87
C ASN A 86 -19.31 21.56 -2.33
N VAL A 87 -20.44 21.14 -1.72
CA VAL A 87 -20.62 19.77 -1.23
C VAL A 87 -20.52 18.76 -2.38
N ARG A 88 -21.19 19.05 -3.50
CA ARG A 88 -21.12 18.20 -4.70
C ARG A 88 -19.70 18.08 -5.22
N ALA A 89 -18.97 19.19 -5.34
CA ALA A 89 -17.59 19.20 -5.82
C ALA A 89 -16.69 18.34 -4.93
N TRP A 90 -16.78 18.49 -3.61
CA TRP A 90 -16.02 17.69 -2.65
C TRP A 90 -16.35 16.20 -2.68
N LEU A 91 -17.62 15.82 -2.88
CA LEU A 91 -18.01 14.41 -3.02
C LEU A 91 -17.45 13.78 -4.31
N ILE A 92 -17.45 14.53 -5.42
CA ILE A 92 -16.84 14.09 -6.68
C ILE A 92 -15.33 13.92 -6.50
N GLU A 93 -14.67 14.88 -5.84
CA GLU A 93 -13.24 14.84 -5.56
C GLU A 93 -12.87 13.64 -4.66
N ALA A 94 -13.63 13.40 -3.59
CA ALA A 94 -13.45 12.24 -2.71
C ALA A 94 -13.59 10.92 -3.48
N HIS A 95 -14.59 10.80 -4.36
CA HIS A 95 -14.75 9.62 -5.20
C HIS A 95 -13.57 9.44 -6.17
N GLY A 96 -13.05 10.53 -6.74
CA GLY A 96 -11.84 10.52 -7.57
C GLY A 96 -10.62 9.98 -6.82
N ILE A 97 -10.39 10.46 -5.60
CA ILE A 97 -9.30 10.00 -4.74
C ILE A 97 -9.46 8.52 -4.38
N MET A 98 -10.67 8.07 -4.06
CA MET A 98 -10.94 6.64 -3.77
C MET A 98 -10.59 5.76 -4.96
N ARG A 99 -11.00 6.14 -6.18
CA ARG A 99 -10.62 5.39 -7.39
C ARG A 99 -9.12 5.41 -7.66
N ALA A 100 -8.44 6.53 -7.39
CA ALA A 100 -6.99 6.62 -7.54
C ALA A 100 -6.26 5.70 -6.54
N LEU A 101 -6.74 5.63 -5.29
CA LEU A 101 -6.24 4.69 -4.29
C LEU A 101 -6.44 3.24 -4.76
N ASP A 102 -7.63 2.87 -5.23
CA ASP A 102 -7.92 1.52 -5.72
C ASP A 102 -7.02 1.12 -6.89
N ALA A 103 -6.84 2.01 -7.87
CA ALA A 103 -5.96 1.78 -9.01
C ALA A 103 -4.49 1.66 -8.60
N LEU A 104 -4.03 2.52 -7.67
CA LEU A 104 -2.69 2.44 -7.12
C LEU A 104 -2.46 1.10 -6.42
N TYR A 105 -3.39 0.66 -5.57
CA TYR A 105 -3.32 -0.64 -4.90
C TYR A 105 -3.26 -1.80 -5.89
N ALA A 106 -4.15 -1.81 -6.88
CA ALA A 106 -4.16 -2.85 -7.92
C ALA A 106 -2.82 -2.90 -8.69
N SER A 107 -2.28 -1.74 -9.06
CA SER A 107 -1.01 -1.65 -9.79
C SER A 107 0.18 -2.12 -8.96
N LEU A 108 0.19 -1.82 -7.66
CA LEU A 108 1.24 -2.20 -6.73
C LEU A 108 1.23 -3.72 -6.50
N THR A 109 0.04 -4.30 -6.31
CA THR A 109 -0.14 -5.75 -6.21
C THR A 109 0.31 -6.47 -7.47
N TYR A 110 -0.14 -6.01 -8.64
CA TYR A 110 0.25 -6.60 -9.92
C TYR A 110 1.76 -6.55 -10.17
N ARG A 111 2.39 -5.39 -9.97
CA ARG A 111 3.86 -5.23 -10.16
C ARG A 111 4.65 -6.05 -9.14
N ALA A 112 4.19 -6.15 -7.90
CA ALA A 112 4.82 -6.97 -6.88
C ALA A 112 4.80 -8.46 -7.28
N ARG A 113 3.65 -8.96 -7.75
CA ARG A 113 3.51 -10.32 -8.24
C ARG A 113 4.38 -10.62 -9.46
N ARG A 114 4.34 -9.76 -10.49
CA ARG A 114 5.15 -9.93 -11.71
C ARG A 114 6.65 -9.98 -11.43
N ARG A 115 7.14 -9.20 -10.46
CA ARG A 115 8.54 -9.27 -10.02
C ARG A 115 8.86 -10.59 -9.33
N ALA A 116 7.95 -11.12 -8.52
CA ALA A 116 8.13 -12.42 -7.89
C ALA A 116 8.15 -13.56 -8.92
N GLU A 117 7.21 -13.55 -9.89
CA GLU A 117 7.17 -14.51 -11.01
C GLU A 117 8.47 -14.46 -11.83
N ALA A 118 8.90 -13.26 -12.24
CA ALA A 118 10.12 -13.10 -13.03
C ALA A 118 11.38 -13.57 -12.30
N ALA A 119 11.47 -13.35 -10.98
CA ALA A 119 12.59 -13.82 -10.18
C ALA A 119 12.66 -15.37 -10.14
N ILE A 120 11.51 -16.04 -10.05
CA ILE A 120 11.43 -17.50 -10.08
C ILE A 120 11.78 -18.06 -11.47
N ASP A 121 11.30 -17.41 -12.53
CA ASP A 121 11.53 -17.88 -13.90
C ASP A 121 12.99 -17.69 -14.36
N GLN A 122 13.68 -16.65 -13.91
CA GLN A 122 15.12 -16.46 -14.18
C GLN A 122 15.99 -17.56 -13.56
N ASP A 123 15.60 -18.06 -12.39
CA ASP A 123 16.30 -19.12 -11.66
C ASP A 123 16.13 -20.51 -12.33
N ARG A 124 15.10 -20.69 -13.15
CA ARG A 124 14.84 -21.95 -13.88
C ARG A 124 15.66 -22.12 -15.16
N VAL A 125 16.27 -21.05 -15.65
CA VAL A 125 17.02 -21.02 -16.93
C VAL A 125 18.54 -20.97 -16.68
N SER A 126 18.97 -20.85 -15.43
CA SER A 126 20.37 -20.88 -14.99
C SER A 126 20.73 -22.25 -14.42
#